data_AF-A0A969TWG7-F1
#
_entry.id   AF-A0A969TWG7-F1
#
_cell.length_a   1.000
_cell.length_b   1.000
_cell.length_c   1.000
_cell.angle_alpha   90.00
_cell.angle_beta   90.00
_cell.angle_gamma   90.00
#
_symmetry.space_group_name_H-M   'P 1'
#
loop_
_entity.id
_entity.type
_entity.pdbx_description
1 polymer ?
#
loop_
_entity_poly.entity_id
_entity_poly.type
_entity_poly.pdbx_seq_one_letter_code
_entity_poly.pdbx_strand_id
1 'polypeptide(L)' 'TKPSFTKRIDKVQNWDYDETNDWFRCPNNRRVTFRGYTSRTDPITGYRRDFKRYESEDCSDCPIKAFCTKAEGNR' A
#
# COMPACT_ATOMS: atom_id res chain seq x y z
N THR A 1 -20.98 -16.59 -18.61
CA THR A 1 -20.39 -16.31 -17.28
C THR A 1 -19.89 -14.88 -17.28
N LYS A 2 -20.43 -13.99 -16.44
CA LYS A 2 -19.91 -12.60 -16.35
C LYS A 2 -18.44 -12.70 -15.91
N PRO A 3 -17.47 -12.09 -16.59
CA PRO A 3 -16.11 -12.05 -16.08
C PRO A 3 -16.16 -11.36 -14.73
N SER A 4 -15.78 -12.09 -13.68
CA SER A 4 -15.47 -11.48 -12.39
C SER A 4 -14.31 -10.52 -12.65
N PHE A 5 -14.52 -9.23 -12.41
CA PHE A 5 -13.42 -8.27 -12.45
C PHE A 5 -12.46 -8.65 -11.31
N THR A 6 -11.40 -9.41 -11.64
CA THR A 6 -10.37 -9.79 -10.68
C THR A 6 -9.82 -8.52 -10.03
N LYS A 7 -9.99 -8.39 -8.71
CA LYS A 7 -9.45 -7.26 -7.94
C LYS A 7 -7.94 -7.20 -8.14
N ARG A 8 -7.43 -6.05 -8.58
CA ARG A 8 -5.99 -5.89 -8.79
C ARG A 8 -5.24 -5.84 -7.46
N ILE A 9 -4.19 -6.65 -7.33
CA ILE A 9 -3.42 -6.81 -6.08
C ILE A 9 -2.52 -5.61 -5.74
N ASP A 10 -2.18 -4.78 -6.73
CA ASP A 10 -1.36 -3.57 -6.57
C ASP A 10 -2.16 -2.38 -5.99
N LYS A 11 -3.49 -2.52 -5.84
CA LYS A 11 -4.37 -1.47 -5.30
C LYS A 11 -4.63 -1.69 -3.82
N VAL A 12 -4.12 -0.78 -3.00
CA VAL A 12 -4.34 -0.79 -1.53
C VAL A 12 -5.84 -0.73 -1.19
N GLN A 13 -6.65 -0.07 -2.02
CA GLN A 13 -8.11 -0.02 -1.83
C GLN A 13 -8.80 -1.40 -1.92
N ASN A 14 -8.11 -2.41 -2.46
CA ASN A 14 -8.61 -3.78 -2.53
C ASN A 14 -8.16 -4.65 -1.36
N TRP A 15 -7.38 -4.11 -0.42
CA TRP A 15 -6.83 -4.84 0.72
C TRP A 15 -7.73 -4.69 1.95
N ASP A 16 -7.64 -5.65 2.86
CA ASP A 16 -8.36 -5.57 4.13
C ASP A 16 -7.66 -4.56 5.04
N TYR A 17 -8.43 -3.66 5.64
CA TYR A 17 -7.95 -2.65 6.58
C TYR A 17 -8.48 -2.96 7.97
N ASP A 18 -7.57 -3.09 8.95
CA ASP A 18 -7.90 -3.19 10.36
C ASP A 18 -7.90 -1.78 10.96
N GLU A 19 -9.09 -1.21 11.11
CA GLU A 19 -9.29 0.14 11.65
C GLU A 19 -8.89 0.24 13.12
N THR A 20 -9.03 -0.85 13.89
CA THR A 20 -8.74 -0.85 15.33
C THR A 20 -7.25 -0.71 15.59
N ASN A 21 -6.43 -1.34 14.74
CA ASN A 21 -4.99 -1.42 14.92
C ASN A 21 -4.20 -0.57 13.89
N ASP A 22 -4.89 0.13 12.98
CA ASP A 22 -4.33 0.98 11.92
C ASP A 22 -3.28 0.26 11.03
N TRP A 23 -3.66 -0.88 10.45
CA TRP A 23 -2.83 -1.60 9.48
C TRP A 23 -3.63 -2.28 8.38
N PHE A 24 -2.99 -2.53 7.24
CA PHE A 24 -3.57 -3.29 6.13
C PHE A 24 -3.02 -4.71 6.06
N ARG A 25 -3.86 -5.67 5.69
CA ARG A 25 -3.43 -7.01 5.28
C ARG A 25 -3.13 -7.01 3.79
N CYS A 26 -1.86 -7.20 3.41
CA CYS A 26 -1.51 -7.28 2.00
C CYS A 26 -1.93 -8.64 1.36
N PRO A 27 -1.88 -8.78 0.03
CA PRO A 27 -2.24 -10.02 -0.67
C PRO A 27 -1.34 -11.21 -0.34
N ASN A 28 -0.14 -10.97 0.20
CA ASN A 28 0.75 -12.02 0.73
C ASN A 28 0.53 -12.28 2.23
N ASN A 29 -0.61 -11.84 2.78
CA ASN A 29 -0.99 -12.03 4.18
C ASN A 29 0.01 -11.45 5.21
N ARG A 30 0.78 -10.43 4.83
CA ARG A 30 1.68 -9.68 5.73
C ARG A 30 1.02 -8.37 6.19
N ARG A 31 1.39 -7.89 7.37
CA ARG A 31 0.92 -6.61 7.90
C ARG A 31 1.67 -5.46 7.22
N VAL A 32 0.92 -4.42 6.90
CA VAL A 32 1.43 -3.16 6.38
C VAL A 32 0.98 -2.08 7.36
N THR A 33 1.90 -1.66 8.22
CA THR A 33 1.61 -0.84 9.41
C THR A 33 1.89 0.63 9.15
N PHE A 34 1.19 1.50 9.88
CA PHE A 34 1.46 2.93 9.82
C PHE A 34 2.90 3.25 10.23
N ARG A 35 3.61 4.02 9.41
CA ARG A 35 4.99 4.47 9.66
C ARG A 35 5.11 5.96 9.97
N GLY A 36 4.11 6.75 9.59
CA GLY A 36 4.14 8.19 9.81
C GLY A 36 3.46 8.97 8.71
N TYR A 37 3.51 10.29 8.84
CA TYR A 37 3.00 11.20 7.84
C TYR A 37 4.08 11.58 6.84
N THR A 38 3.69 11.80 5.59
CA THR A 38 4.54 12.37 4.56
C THR A 38 3.78 13.47 3.84
N SER A 39 4.46 14.54 3.46
CA SER A 39 3.85 15.66 2.76
C SER A 39 4.39 15.76 1.34
N ARG A 40 3.53 16.13 0.39
CA ARG A 40 3.95 16.56 -0.94
C ARG A 40 3.37 17.94 -1.22
N THR A 41 4.24 18.86 -1.60
CA THR A 41 3.86 20.19 -2.06
C THR A 41 3.90 20.22 -3.58
N ASP A 42 2.83 20.71 -4.19
CA ASP A 42 2.81 20.97 -5.62
C ASP A 42 3.73 22.17 -5.92
N PRO A 43 4.75 22.01 -6.79
CA PRO A 43 5.77 23.04 -6.99
C PRO A 43 5.26 24.27 -7.76
N ILE A 44 4.14 24.14 -8.49
CA ILE A 44 3.61 25.24 -9.32
C ILE A 44 2.58 26.05 -8.52
N THR A 45 1.67 25.37 -7.83
CA THR A 45 0.55 25.98 -7.10
C THR A 45 0.84 26.22 -5.62
N GLY A 46 1.88 25.57 -5.07
CA GLY A 46 2.21 25.64 -3.64
C GLY A 46 1.28 24.82 -2.74
N TYR A 47 0.30 24.09 -3.30
CA TYR A 47 -0.66 23.32 -2.52
C TYR A 47 0.01 22.11 -1.85
N ARG A 48 -0.08 22.04 -0.52
CA ARG A 48 0.46 20.93 0.29
C ARG A 48 -0.61 19.88 0.57
N ARG A 49 -0.24 18.61 0.41
CA ARG A 49 -1.04 17.43 0.78
C ARG A 49 -0.26 16.57 1.76
N ASP A 50 -0.91 16.16 2.84
CA ASP A 50 -0.35 15.20 3.80
C ASP A 50 -0.97 13.81 3.56
N PHE A 51 -0.14 12.77 3.69
CA PHE A 51 -0.50 11.38 3.46
C PHE A 51 -0.03 10.54 4.64
N LYS A 52 -0.80 9.52 4.99
CA LYS A 52 -0.30 8.43 5.84
C LYS A 52 0.60 7.53 5.00
N ARG A 53 1.79 7.22 5.51
CA ARG A 53 2.71 6.23 4.96
C ARG A 53 2.49 4.92 5.72
N TYR A 54 2.23 3.86 4.98
CA TYR A 54 2.16 2.51 5.49
C TYR A 54 3.31 1.71 4.88
N GLU A 55 3.87 0.76 5.63
CA GLU A 55 4.97 -0.07 5.15
C GLU A 55 4.82 -1.53 5.60
N SER A 56 5.10 -2.46 4.69
CA SER A 56 5.14 -3.89 5.03
C SER A 56 6.32 -4.20 5.95
N GLU A 57 6.18 -5.21 6.82
CA GLU A 57 7.25 -5.65 7.73
C GLU A 57 8.51 -6.07 6.97
N ASP A 58 8.35 -6.93 5.96
CA ASP A 58 9.41 -7.37 5.07
C ASP A 58 8.83 -7.79 3.72
N CYS A 59 9.50 -7.47 2.62
CA CYS A 59 9.18 -7.87 1.25
C CYS A 59 10.36 -8.48 0.49
N SER A 60 11.53 -8.67 1.12
CA SER A 60 12.75 -9.20 0.50
C SER A 60 12.50 -10.50 -0.28
N ASP A 61 11.86 -11.48 0.37
CA ASP A 61 11.51 -12.78 -0.22
C ASP A 61 10.01 -12.92 -0.56
N CYS A 62 9.36 -11.84 -0.96
CA CYS A 62 7.92 -11.88 -1.28
C CYS A 62 7.69 -12.40 -2.72
N PRO A 63 7.03 -13.56 -2.91
CA PRO A 63 6.90 -14.21 -4.22
C PRO A 63 6.05 -13.42 -5.22
N ILE A 64 5.24 -12.48 -4.72
CA ILE A 64 4.36 -11.65 -5.53
C ILE A 64 4.82 -10.18 -5.61
N LYS A 65 6.02 -9.85 -5.10
CA LYS A 65 6.50 -8.45 -5.02
C LYS A 65 6.42 -7.72 -6.36
N ALA A 66 6.88 -8.37 -7.43
CA ALA A 66 6.91 -7.82 -8.79
C ALA A 66 5.51 -7.42 -9.31
N PHE A 67 4.45 -8.09 -8.86
CA PHE A 67 3.07 -7.77 -9.21
C PHE A 67 2.40 -6.82 -8.20
N CYS A 68 2.94 -6.73 -6.99
CA CYS A 68 2.39 -5.94 -5.89
C CYS A 68 2.89 -4.48 -5.92
N THR A 69 4.20 -4.25 -6.02
CA THR A 69 4.83 -2.92 -5.94
C THR A 69 6.05 -2.79 -6.85
N LYS A 70 6.40 -1.54 -7.18
CA LYS A 70 7.66 -1.20 -7.86
C LYS A 70 8.74 -0.70 -6.90
N ALA A 71 8.46 -0.65 -5.59
CA ALA A 71 9.43 -0.23 -4.59
C ALA A 71 10.60 -1.22 -4.53
N GLU A 72 11.82 -0.70 -4.42
CA GLU A 72 13.03 -1.52 -4.23
C GLU A 72 13.00 -2.23 -2.85
N GLY A 73 12.56 -1.52 -1.81
CA GLY A 73 12.42 -2.04 -0.46
C GLY A 73 11.06 -2.66 -0.18
N ASN A 74 10.56 -2.41 1.03
CA ASN A 74 9.20 -2.76 1.40
C ASN A 74 8.20 -1.88 0.64
N ARG A 75 7.01 -2.42 0.41
CA ARG A 75 5.89 -1.63 -0.08
C ARG A 75 5.41 -0.66 0.98
#